data_AF-A0A661SXX2-F1
#
_entry.id   AF-A0A661SXX2-F1
#
_cell.length_a   1.000
_cell.length_b   1.000
_cell.length_c   1.000
_cell.angle_alpha   90.00
_cell.angle_beta   90.00
_cell.angle_gamma   90.00
#
_symmetry.space_group_name_H-M   'P 1'
#
loop_
_entity.id
_entity.type
_entity.pdbx_description
1 polymer ?
#
loop_
_entity_poly.entity_id
_entity_poly.type
_entity_poly.pdbx_seq_one_letter_code
_entity_poly.pdbx_strand_id
1 'polypeptide(L)'
;MRVLPAQLPTYLVKKEEAYSPRGRNAIIRFAIENKLKLSGETERAIFTCLGCGACTAVCLSSVQTKDLIFQNRECQVDEGFYPKIVDRLVNTLDDVKNISDDDNEDRAEWQELIKELPEDAFEKAHADILFFVGCVASFFPMVQKIPANMAKILQKAGVDFTILGGDEWCCGFPPGGCRDGGDRLPAVRQDHGDAGQEEQERSGGKGPDRTGR
;
A
#
# COMPACT_ATOMS: atom_id res chain seq x y z
N MET A 1 12.28 28.38 13.03
CA MET A 1 12.22 27.77 11.69
C MET A 1 12.43 26.27 11.87
N ARG A 2 11.39 25.43 11.69
CA ARG A 2 11.55 23.97 11.82
C ARG A 2 12.29 23.46 10.59
N VAL A 3 13.43 22.81 10.80
CA VAL A 3 14.24 22.25 9.71
C VAL A 3 13.53 21.06 9.05
N LEU A 4 13.69 20.93 7.73
CA LEU A 4 13.08 19.91 6.85
C LEU A 4 13.09 18.46 7.38
N PRO A 5 14.14 17.96 8.08
CA PRO A 5 14.15 16.59 8.61
C PRO A 5 13.09 16.35 9.69
N ALA A 6 12.72 17.37 10.46
CA ALA A 6 11.84 17.24 11.63
C ALA A 6 10.35 17.05 11.27
N GLN A 7 10.02 17.06 9.99
CA GLN A 7 8.64 16.94 9.50
C GLN A 7 8.36 15.57 8.87
N LEU A 8 9.37 14.70 8.74
CA LEU A 8 9.18 13.35 8.21
C LEU A 8 9.00 12.35 9.36
N PRO A 9 7.83 11.69 9.45
CA PRO A 9 7.59 10.67 10.48
C PRO A 9 8.65 9.56 10.46
N THR A 10 9.07 9.15 9.26
CA THR A 10 10.07 8.08 9.08
C THR A 10 11.44 8.47 9.62
N TYR A 11 11.88 9.72 9.41
CA TYR A 11 13.14 10.21 9.93
C TYR A 11 13.09 10.41 11.45
N LEU A 12 11.97 10.88 11.99
CA LEU A 12 11.82 11.07 13.45
C LEU A 12 12.00 9.76 14.22
N VAL A 13 11.57 8.64 13.64
CA VAL A 13 11.72 7.30 14.23
C VAL A 13 13.12 6.73 13.97
N LYS A 14 13.59 6.75 12.72
CA LYS A 14 14.86 6.10 12.33
C LYS A 14 16.11 6.88 12.70
N LYS A 15 16.06 8.21 12.65
CA LYS A 15 17.19 9.14 12.90
C LYS A 15 18.42 8.93 12.01
N GLU A 16 18.22 8.31 10.85
CA GLU A 16 19.25 8.06 9.84
C GLU A 16 19.00 8.95 8.62
N GLU A 17 20.06 9.54 8.05
CA GLU A 17 19.94 10.48 6.93
C GLU A 17 19.24 9.87 5.70
N ALA A 18 19.41 8.57 5.46
CA ALA A 18 18.77 7.83 4.37
C ALA A 18 17.24 7.95 4.38
N TYR A 19 16.62 8.17 5.54
CA TYR A 19 15.16 8.31 5.70
C TYR A 19 14.69 9.77 5.68
N SER A 20 15.61 10.72 5.51
CA SER A 20 15.32 12.14 5.30
C SER A 20 14.92 12.39 3.83
N PRO A 21 14.25 13.51 3.50
CA PRO A 21 13.96 13.87 2.11
C PRO A 21 15.23 14.02 1.28
N ARG A 22 16.26 14.63 1.87
CA ARG A 22 17.55 14.85 1.21
C ARG A 22 18.26 13.52 0.93
N GLY A 23 18.31 12.62 1.92
CA GLY A 23 18.91 11.30 1.76
C GLY A 23 18.21 10.49 0.67
N ARG A 24 16.88 10.48 0.66
CA ARG A 24 16.08 9.85 -0.40
C ARG A 24 16.38 10.42 -1.79
N ASN A 25 16.40 11.75 -1.93
CA ASN A 25 16.75 12.39 -3.20
C ASN A 25 18.18 12.05 -3.64
N ALA A 26 19.13 11.94 -2.70
CA ALA A 26 20.50 11.53 -2.99
C ALA A 26 20.58 10.07 -3.44
N ILE A 27 19.84 9.15 -2.80
CA ILE A 27 19.74 7.74 -3.20
C ILE A 27 19.20 7.65 -4.63
N ILE A 28 18.06 8.29 -4.91
CA ILE A 28 17.44 8.29 -6.24
C ILE A 28 18.42 8.81 -7.29
N ARG A 29 19.05 9.96 -7.02
CA ARG A 29 20.00 10.58 -7.94
C ARG A 29 21.21 9.68 -8.21
N PHE A 30 21.83 9.14 -7.17
CA PHE A 30 23.03 8.31 -7.33
C PHE A 30 22.73 6.95 -7.95
N ALA A 31 21.52 6.42 -7.76
CA ALA A 31 21.05 5.25 -8.49
C ALA A 31 20.95 5.55 -9.99
N ILE A 32 20.28 6.66 -10.38
CA ILE A 32 20.18 7.11 -11.79
C ILE A 32 21.55 7.40 -12.42
N GLU A 33 22.46 8.02 -11.66
CA GLU A 33 23.81 8.34 -12.12
C GLU A 33 24.76 7.11 -12.12
N ASN A 34 24.28 5.91 -11.77
CA ASN A 34 25.09 4.69 -11.61
C ASN A 34 26.28 4.83 -10.66
N LYS A 35 26.14 5.68 -9.63
CA LYS A 35 27.13 5.92 -8.58
C LYS A 35 26.83 5.19 -7.29
N LEU A 36 25.63 4.64 -7.16
CA LEU A 36 25.17 3.85 -6.03
C LEU A 36 24.54 2.56 -6.56
N LYS A 37 25.01 1.42 -6.05
CA LYS A 37 24.36 0.12 -6.25
C LYS A 37 23.20 0.02 -5.27
N LEU A 38 22.02 -0.38 -5.74
CA LEU A 38 20.88 -0.63 -4.86
C LEU A 38 21.18 -1.81 -3.93
N SER A 39 20.77 -1.65 -2.66
CA SER A 39 20.93 -2.61 -1.57
C SER A 39 19.68 -2.63 -0.69
N GLY A 40 19.52 -3.66 0.14
CA GLY A 40 18.37 -3.76 1.05
C GLY A 40 18.19 -2.54 1.98
N GLU A 41 19.27 -1.81 2.29
CA GLU A 41 19.17 -0.53 3.02
C GLU A 41 18.52 0.57 2.20
N THR A 42 18.92 0.72 0.94
CA THR A 42 18.33 1.70 0.02
C THR A 42 16.88 1.36 -0.31
N GLU A 43 16.56 0.07 -0.47
CA GLU A 43 15.18 -0.41 -0.63
C GLU A 43 14.32 0.05 0.54
N ARG A 44 14.74 -0.27 1.78
CA ARG A 44 14.02 0.14 2.99
C ARG A 44 13.87 1.65 3.09
N ALA A 45 14.90 2.43 2.77
CA ALA A 45 14.85 3.88 2.80
C ALA A 45 13.77 4.45 1.84
N ILE A 46 13.66 3.90 0.63
CA ILE A 46 12.70 4.30 -0.40
C ILE A 46 11.28 3.78 -0.10
N PHE A 47 11.11 2.49 0.15
CA PHE A 47 9.80 1.86 0.34
C PHE A 47 9.15 2.16 1.71
N THR A 48 9.91 2.60 2.71
CA THR A 48 9.33 3.10 3.97
C THR A 48 8.72 4.51 3.83
N CYS A 49 8.91 5.22 2.71
CA CYS A 49 8.28 6.53 2.49
C CYS A 49 6.75 6.41 2.50
N LEU A 50 6.06 7.20 3.33
CA LEU A 50 4.60 7.17 3.44
C LEU A 50 3.88 7.90 2.29
N GLY A 51 4.62 8.59 1.41
CA GLY A 51 4.01 9.37 0.32
C GLY A 51 3.20 10.59 0.76
N CYS A 52 3.32 11.04 2.02
CA CYS A 52 2.47 12.10 2.59
C CYS A 52 2.67 13.51 1.99
N GLY A 53 3.71 13.73 1.18
CA GLY A 53 3.96 15.04 0.54
C GLY A 53 4.47 16.16 1.46
N ALA A 54 4.67 15.90 2.76
CA ALA A 54 5.13 16.91 3.71
C ALA A 54 6.45 17.57 3.30
N CYS A 55 7.41 16.79 2.78
CA CYS A 55 8.69 17.32 2.27
C CYS A 55 8.52 18.28 1.10
N THR A 56 7.61 17.99 0.17
CA THR A 56 7.32 18.84 -0.98
C THR A 56 6.71 20.16 -0.52
N ALA A 57 5.74 20.12 0.40
CA ALA A 57 5.01 21.30 0.86
C ALA A 57 5.89 22.37 1.54
N VAL A 58 7.00 21.97 2.15
CA VAL A 58 7.89 22.87 2.90
C VAL A 58 9.21 23.18 2.20
N CYS A 59 9.45 22.57 1.03
CA CYS A 59 10.71 22.71 0.33
C CYS A 59 10.80 24.10 -0.32
N LEU A 60 11.74 24.93 0.16
CA LEU A 60 11.99 26.26 -0.41
C LEU A 60 12.48 26.19 -1.86
N SER A 61 13.16 25.11 -2.23
CA SER A 61 13.61 24.85 -3.60
C SER A 61 12.57 24.14 -4.46
N SER A 62 11.37 23.89 -3.94
CA SER A 62 10.26 23.24 -4.64
C SER A 62 10.62 21.89 -5.28
N VAL A 63 11.44 21.10 -4.59
CA VAL A 63 11.79 19.74 -5.05
C VAL A 63 10.60 18.81 -4.83
N GLN A 64 10.11 18.22 -5.92
CA GLN A 64 8.99 17.28 -5.97
C GLN A 64 9.37 15.88 -5.45
N THR A 65 9.85 15.82 -4.21
CA THR A 65 10.41 14.59 -3.59
C THR A 65 9.38 13.46 -3.55
N LYS A 66 8.10 13.77 -3.32
CA LYS A 66 7.02 12.77 -3.33
C LYS A 66 6.96 12.04 -4.68
N ASP A 67 6.90 12.82 -5.76
CA ASP A 67 6.71 12.30 -7.11
C ASP A 67 7.95 11.51 -7.57
N LEU A 68 9.15 12.03 -7.25
CA LEU A 68 10.42 11.32 -7.48
C LEU A 68 10.47 9.96 -6.78
N ILE A 69 9.92 9.85 -5.57
CA ILE A 69 9.86 8.57 -4.85
C ILE A 69 8.94 7.58 -5.55
N PHE A 70 7.75 8.00 -5.98
CA PHE A 70 6.81 7.10 -6.66
C PHE A 70 7.36 6.62 -8.02
N GLN A 71 7.88 7.54 -8.84
CA GLN A 71 8.51 7.18 -10.11
C GLN A 71 9.74 6.28 -9.92
N ASN A 72 10.51 6.50 -8.85
CA ASN A 72 11.64 5.64 -8.53
C ASN A 72 11.19 4.23 -8.11
N ARG A 73 10.11 4.10 -7.33
CA ARG A 73 9.53 2.78 -6.98
C ARG A 73 9.08 2.02 -8.21
N GLU A 74 8.43 2.69 -9.16
CA GLU A 74 8.03 2.10 -10.43
C GLU A 74 9.21 1.50 -11.18
N CYS A 75 10.30 2.27 -11.31
CA CYS A 75 11.51 1.79 -11.97
C CYS A 75 12.13 0.59 -11.23
N GLN A 76 12.24 0.67 -9.90
CA GLN A 76 12.78 -0.42 -9.10
C GLN A 76 11.91 -1.69 -9.19
N VAL A 77 10.58 -1.54 -9.22
CA VAL A 77 9.65 -2.67 -9.37
C VAL A 77 9.76 -3.32 -10.75
N ASP A 78 9.85 -2.52 -11.82
CA ASP A 78 10.08 -3.03 -13.18
C ASP A 78 11.41 -3.83 -13.29
N GLU A 79 12.38 -3.52 -12.43
CA GLU A 79 13.68 -4.22 -12.32
C GLU A 79 13.69 -5.37 -11.30
N GLY A 80 12.55 -5.67 -10.67
CA GLY A 80 12.44 -6.74 -9.68
C GLY A 80 12.99 -6.40 -8.30
N PHE A 81 13.33 -5.13 -8.03
CA PHE A 81 13.89 -4.65 -6.78
C PHE A 81 12.83 -3.95 -5.91
N TYR A 82 12.23 -4.68 -4.99
CA TYR A 82 11.17 -4.19 -4.09
C TYR A 82 10.98 -5.17 -2.93
N PRO A 83 10.29 -4.76 -1.84
CA PRO A 83 10.03 -5.64 -0.72
C PRO A 83 9.21 -6.87 -1.14
N LYS A 84 9.81 -8.06 -1.12
CA LYS A 84 9.18 -9.32 -1.57
C LYS A 84 7.97 -9.75 -0.77
N ILE A 85 7.75 -9.16 0.41
CA ILE A 85 6.48 -9.31 1.13
C ILE A 85 5.25 -8.86 0.31
N VAL A 86 5.45 -7.95 -0.65
CA VAL A 86 4.40 -7.47 -1.56
C VAL A 86 3.97 -8.56 -2.55
N ASP A 87 4.82 -9.54 -2.88
CA ASP A 87 4.46 -10.63 -3.80
C ASP A 87 3.27 -11.43 -3.28
N ARG A 88 3.19 -11.64 -1.95
CA ARG A 88 2.04 -12.31 -1.33
C ARG A 88 0.75 -11.55 -1.60
N LEU A 89 0.77 -10.23 -1.47
CA LEU A 89 -0.40 -9.38 -1.72
C LEU A 89 -0.80 -9.40 -3.20
N VAL A 90 0.18 -9.38 -4.12
CA VAL A 90 -0.11 -9.48 -5.56
C VAL A 90 -0.78 -10.81 -5.88
N ASN A 91 -0.28 -11.93 -5.35
CA ASN A 91 -0.88 -13.25 -5.56
C ASN A 91 -2.32 -13.31 -5.02
N THR A 92 -2.58 -12.82 -3.80
CA THR A 92 -3.95 -12.77 -3.25
C THR A 92 -4.88 -11.92 -4.13
N LEU A 93 -4.38 -10.82 -4.69
CA LEU A 93 -5.15 -9.98 -5.61
C LEU A 93 -5.40 -10.65 -6.96
N ASP A 94 -4.52 -11.53 -7.42
CA ASP A 94 -4.72 -12.29 -8.66
C ASP A 94 -5.68 -13.47 -8.44
N ASP A 95 -5.59 -14.15 -7.30
CA ASP A 95 -6.38 -15.35 -6.99
C ASP A 95 -7.78 -15.02 -6.47
N VAL A 96 -7.86 -14.15 -5.46
CA VAL A 96 -9.09 -13.88 -4.68
C VAL A 96 -9.63 -12.47 -4.95
N LYS A 97 -8.88 -11.60 -5.62
CA LYS A 97 -9.32 -10.21 -5.95
C LYS A 97 -9.61 -9.33 -4.72
N ASN A 98 -9.11 -9.68 -3.54
CA ASN A 98 -9.18 -8.85 -2.34
C ASN A 98 -7.85 -8.85 -1.55
N ILE A 99 -7.74 -8.04 -0.50
CA ILE A 99 -6.49 -7.86 0.27
C ILE A 99 -6.41 -8.73 1.52
N SER A 100 -7.50 -9.39 1.90
CA SER A 100 -7.63 -10.09 3.18
C SER A 100 -7.59 -11.61 3.04
N ASP A 101 -7.67 -12.13 1.81
CA ASP A 101 -7.73 -13.58 1.54
C ASP A 101 -9.03 -14.22 2.07
N ASP A 102 -10.06 -13.40 2.33
CA ASP A 102 -11.39 -13.84 2.74
C ASP A 102 -12.25 -14.17 1.51
N ASP A 103 -13.36 -14.88 1.72
CA ASP A 103 -14.35 -15.14 0.66
C ASP A 103 -14.98 -13.82 0.21
N ASN A 104 -15.17 -13.63 -1.10
CA ASN A 104 -15.82 -12.41 -1.58
C ASN A 104 -17.32 -12.41 -1.31
N GLU A 105 -17.96 -13.57 -1.13
CA GLU A 105 -19.37 -13.63 -0.74
C GLU A 105 -19.61 -12.91 0.61
N ASP A 106 -18.62 -12.94 1.52
CA ASP A 106 -18.67 -12.29 2.83
C ASP A 106 -18.52 -10.75 2.76
N ARG A 107 -18.30 -10.19 1.55
CA ARG A 107 -17.98 -8.76 1.38
C ARG A 107 -19.13 -7.83 1.77
N ALA A 108 -20.38 -8.34 1.74
CA ALA A 108 -21.58 -7.62 2.10
C ALA A 108 -22.00 -7.80 3.58
N GLU A 109 -21.28 -8.59 4.39
CA GLU A 109 -21.64 -8.88 5.79
C GLU A 109 -21.82 -7.61 6.66
N TRP A 110 -21.16 -6.50 6.31
CA TRP A 110 -21.36 -5.23 7.02
C TRP A 110 -22.81 -4.74 7.03
N GLN A 111 -23.65 -5.21 6.10
CA GLN A 111 -25.08 -4.92 6.05
C GLN A 111 -25.82 -5.42 7.29
N GLU A 112 -25.35 -6.50 7.94
CA GLU A 112 -25.94 -7.06 9.16
C GLU A 112 -25.92 -6.06 10.33
N LEU A 113 -25.03 -5.05 10.27
CA LEU A 113 -24.96 -3.96 11.26
C LEU A 113 -26.14 -2.98 11.14
N ILE A 114 -26.98 -3.12 10.13
CA ILE A 114 -28.17 -2.33 9.92
C ILE A 114 -29.41 -3.20 10.18
N LYS A 115 -30.19 -2.81 11.18
CA LYS A 115 -31.40 -3.54 11.57
C LYS A 115 -32.45 -3.51 10.46
N GLU A 116 -33.20 -4.61 10.34
CA GLU A 116 -34.40 -4.72 9.51
C GLU A 116 -34.15 -4.61 7.99
N LEU A 117 -32.93 -4.96 7.53
CA LEU A 117 -32.68 -5.15 6.09
C LEU A 117 -32.87 -6.62 5.68
N PRO A 118 -33.40 -6.85 4.47
CA PRO A 118 -33.25 -8.13 3.77
C PRO A 118 -31.78 -8.50 3.59
N GLU A 119 -31.50 -9.80 3.42
CA GLU A 119 -30.14 -10.33 3.21
C GLU A 119 -29.49 -9.81 1.91
N ASP A 120 -30.26 -9.48 0.88
CA ASP A 120 -29.81 -8.99 -0.44
C ASP A 120 -29.95 -7.47 -0.59
N ALA A 121 -29.99 -6.73 0.52
CA ALA A 121 -30.28 -5.32 0.44
C ALA A 121 -29.18 -4.55 -0.31
N PHE A 122 -29.60 -3.54 -1.08
CA PHE A 122 -28.72 -2.70 -1.90
C PHE A 122 -28.01 -3.40 -3.07
N GLU A 123 -28.26 -4.69 -3.33
CA GLU A 123 -27.75 -5.42 -4.51
C GLU A 123 -28.80 -5.45 -5.61
N LYS A 124 -28.91 -4.33 -6.34
CA LYS A 124 -29.86 -4.15 -7.44
C LYS A 124 -29.16 -4.40 -8.76
N ALA A 125 -29.88 -4.99 -9.71
CA ALA A 125 -29.40 -5.10 -11.09
C ALA A 125 -29.13 -3.74 -11.76
N HIS A 126 -29.80 -2.66 -11.31
CA HIS A 126 -29.60 -1.31 -11.81
C HIS A 126 -29.83 -0.27 -10.71
N ALA A 127 -28.98 0.75 -10.68
CA ALA A 127 -29.16 1.97 -9.90
C ALA A 127 -28.39 3.13 -10.56
N ASP A 128 -28.76 4.36 -10.26
CA ASP A 128 -28.05 5.55 -10.78
C ASP A 128 -26.62 5.68 -10.21
N ILE A 129 -26.40 5.17 -9.00
CA ILE A 129 -25.13 5.27 -8.28
C ILE A 129 -24.62 3.89 -7.86
N LEU A 130 -23.35 3.61 -8.12
CA LEU A 130 -22.64 2.49 -7.50
C LEU A 130 -21.87 2.98 -6.28
N PHE A 131 -22.16 2.42 -5.11
CA PHE A 131 -21.35 2.61 -3.91
C PHE A 131 -20.28 1.52 -3.83
N PHE A 132 -19.07 1.87 -4.28
CA PHE A 132 -17.89 1.03 -4.13
C PHE A 132 -17.41 1.06 -2.67
N VAL A 133 -17.49 -0.08 -1.98
CA VAL A 133 -17.22 -0.19 -0.54
C VAL A 133 -15.72 -0.35 -0.29
N GLY A 134 -15.06 -1.23 -1.05
CA GLY A 134 -13.65 -1.54 -0.94
C GLY A 134 -13.32 -2.53 0.18
N CYS A 135 -12.23 -3.30 -0.01
CA CYS A 135 -11.87 -4.41 0.85
C CYS A 135 -11.73 -4.06 2.34
N VAL A 136 -11.15 -2.90 2.66
CA VAL A 136 -10.92 -2.50 4.05
C VAL A 136 -12.25 -2.31 4.78
N ALA A 137 -13.20 -1.63 4.15
CA ALA A 137 -14.50 -1.35 4.74
C ALA A 137 -15.39 -2.60 4.81
N SER A 138 -15.22 -3.54 3.87
CA SER A 138 -15.95 -4.80 3.84
C SER A 138 -15.45 -5.82 4.85
N PHE A 139 -14.15 -6.12 4.87
CA PHE A 139 -13.63 -7.30 5.59
C PHE A 139 -13.10 -7.01 6.99
N PHE A 140 -12.80 -5.76 7.34
CA PHE A 140 -12.19 -5.44 8.63
C PHE A 140 -13.27 -5.00 9.63
N PRO A 141 -13.62 -5.80 10.65
CA PRO A 141 -14.79 -5.54 11.51
C PRO A 141 -14.74 -4.21 12.26
N MET A 142 -13.54 -3.70 12.53
CA MET A 142 -13.34 -2.43 13.20
C MET A 142 -13.89 -1.23 12.41
N VAL A 143 -14.06 -1.36 11.09
CA VAL A 143 -14.45 -0.26 10.18
C VAL A 143 -15.74 -0.51 9.41
N GLN A 144 -16.35 -1.69 9.49
CA GLN A 144 -17.63 -2.03 8.83
C GLN A 144 -18.80 -1.09 9.21
N LYS A 145 -18.71 -0.39 10.35
CA LYS A 145 -19.68 0.67 10.70
C LYS A 145 -19.68 1.84 9.71
N ILE A 146 -18.60 2.06 8.97
CA ILE A 146 -18.50 3.14 7.96
C ILE A 146 -19.45 2.88 6.79
N PRO A 147 -19.35 1.77 6.03
CA PRO A 147 -20.27 1.49 4.93
C PRO A 147 -21.71 1.34 5.42
N ALA A 148 -21.93 0.73 6.59
CA ALA A 148 -23.26 0.61 7.18
C ALA A 148 -23.95 1.97 7.42
N ASN A 149 -23.21 2.96 7.95
CA ASN A 149 -23.76 4.29 8.16
C ASN A 149 -23.88 5.08 6.84
N MET A 150 -22.96 4.89 5.89
CA MET A 150 -23.06 5.50 4.57
C MET A 150 -24.33 5.04 3.85
N ALA A 151 -24.59 3.73 3.83
CA ALA A 151 -25.80 3.15 3.23
C ALA A 151 -27.08 3.72 3.85
N LYS A 152 -27.14 3.86 5.19
CA LYS A 152 -28.26 4.52 5.89
C LYS A 152 -28.46 5.97 5.46
N ILE A 153 -27.38 6.72 5.28
CA ILE A 153 -27.44 8.12 4.84
C ILE A 153 -27.98 8.18 3.40
N LEU A 154 -27.46 7.36 2.50
CA LEU A 154 -27.90 7.29 1.09
C LEU A 154 -29.37 6.90 0.99
N GLN A 155 -29.80 5.89 1.74
CA GLN A 155 -31.20 5.47 1.81
C GLN A 155 -32.10 6.60 2.31
N LYS A 156 -31.73 7.28 3.40
CA LYS A 156 -32.52 8.39 3.97
C LYS A 156 -32.53 9.64 3.07
N ALA A 157 -31.49 9.82 2.27
CA ALA A 157 -31.43 10.88 1.26
C ALA A 157 -32.23 10.54 0.00
N GLY A 158 -32.79 9.33 -0.12
CA GLY A 158 -33.53 8.89 -1.30
C GLY A 158 -32.64 8.71 -2.53
N VAL A 159 -31.35 8.46 -2.34
CA VAL A 159 -30.42 8.18 -3.43
C VAL A 159 -30.69 6.77 -3.96
N ASP A 160 -30.87 6.63 -5.26
CA ASP A 160 -30.92 5.33 -5.90
C ASP A 160 -29.50 4.79 -6.09
N PHE A 161 -29.07 3.91 -5.19
CA PHE A 161 -27.75 3.30 -5.24
C PHE A 161 -27.80 1.78 -5.17
N THR A 162 -26.71 1.17 -5.62
CA THR A 162 -26.42 -0.25 -5.46
C THR A 162 -24.97 -0.48 -5.02
N ILE A 163 -24.66 -1.69 -4.56
CA ILE A 163 -23.31 -2.18 -4.32
C ILE A 163 -23.04 -3.40 -5.22
N LEU A 164 -21.77 -3.78 -5.37
CA LEU A 164 -21.39 -4.97 -6.13
C LEU A 164 -21.41 -6.27 -5.29
N GLY A 165 -21.53 -6.20 -3.97
CA GLY A 165 -21.46 -7.39 -3.12
C GLY A 165 -20.17 -8.18 -3.41
N GLY A 166 -20.28 -9.50 -3.56
CA GLY A 166 -19.16 -10.38 -3.90
C GLY A 166 -18.53 -10.16 -5.27
N ASP A 167 -19.21 -9.47 -6.21
CA ASP A 167 -18.63 -9.13 -7.51
C ASP A 167 -17.62 -7.98 -7.43
N GLU A 168 -17.47 -7.31 -6.27
CA GLU A 168 -16.53 -6.21 -6.13
C GLU A 168 -15.09 -6.70 -6.06
N TRP A 169 -14.27 -6.27 -7.02
CA TRP A 169 -12.82 -6.50 -6.99
C TRP A 169 -12.07 -5.36 -6.30
N CYS A 170 -10.92 -5.68 -5.72
CA CYS A 170 -10.04 -4.69 -5.11
C CYS A 170 -9.66 -3.60 -6.12
N CYS A 171 -9.69 -2.35 -5.67
CA CYS A 171 -9.25 -1.19 -6.46
C CYS A 171 -7.73 -1.15 -6.75
N GLY A 172 -6.95 -2.09 -6.20
CA GLY A 172 -5.51 -2.17 -6.44
C GLY A 172 -4.69 -1.06 -5.79
N PHE A 173 -5.25 -0.30 -4.84
CA PHE A 173 -4.54 0.80 -4.17
C PHE A 173 -3.24 0.37 -3.46
N PRO A 174 -3.19 -0.75 -2.72
CA PRO A 174 -1.97 -1.12 -2.00
C PRO A 174 -0.77 -1.44 -2.93
N PRO A 175 -0.95 -2.15 -4.07
CA PRO A 175 0.09 -2.21 -5.11
C PRO A 175 0.27 -0.91 -5.91
N GLY A 176 -0.79 -0.12 -6.09
CA GLY A 176 -0.80 1.11 -6.89
C GLY A 176 0.16 2.20 -6.42
N GLY A 177 0.60 2.15 -5.15
CA GLY A 177 1.74 2.95 -4.66
C GLY A 177 3.10 2.61 -5.32
N CYS A 178 3.12 1.63 -6.22
CA CYS A 178 4.24 1.21 -7.05
C CYS A 178 4.00 1.38 -8.57
N ARG A 179 2.81 1.84 -9.00
CA ARG A 179 2.45 2.14 -10.40
C ARG A 179 1.44 3.28 -10.44
N ASP A 180 1.91 4.52 -10.34
CA ASP A 180 1.11 5.69 -10.72
C ASP A 180 1.45 6.03 -12.19
N GLY A 181 0.45 6.31 -13.02
CA GLY A 181 0.60 6.47 -14.47
C GLY A 181 1.26 7.78 -14.93
N GLY A 182 2.19 8.32 -14.14
CA GLY A 182 2.87 9.59 -14.41
C GLY A 182 4.05 9.49 -15.39
N ASP A 183 4.63 10.65 -15.75
CA ASP A 183 5.84 10.74 -16.57
C ASP A 183 6.97 9.91 -15.94
N ARG A 184 7.40 8.87 -16.66
CA ARG A 184 8.34 7.86 -16.17
C ARG A 184 9.77 8.43 -16.09
N LEU A 185 10.47 8.20 -14.98
CA LEU A 185 11.92 8.42 -14.91
C LEU A 185 12.65 7.46 -15.86
N PRO A 186 13.82 7.82 -16.39
CA PRO A 186 14.64 6.87 -17.14
C PRO A 186 14.96 5.65 -16.26
N ALA A 187 14.74 4.45 -16.80
CA ALA A 187 14.97 3.19 -16.10
C ALA A 187 16.40 3.10 -15.56
N VAL A 188 16.55 2.62 -14.32
CA VAL A 188 17.82 2.52 -13.62
C VAL A 188 18.42 1.14 -13.90
N ARG A 189 18.73 0.81 -15.15
CA ARG A 189 19.26 -0.52 -15.51
C ARG A 189 20.52 -0.87 -14.71
N GLN A 190 20.36 -1.65 -13.65
CA GLN A 190 21.44 -2.16 -12.82
C GLN A 190 21.25 -3.66 -12.59
N ASP A 191 22.35 -4.41 -12.66
CA ASP A 191 22.36 -5.84 -12.33
C ASP A 191 22.25 -6.01 -10.80
N HIS A 192 21.03 -6.17 -10.32
CA HIS A 192 20.74 -6.45 -8.91
C HIS A 192 21.05 -7.91 -8.61
N GLY A 193 22.30 -8.20 -8.26
CA GLY A 193 22.67 -9.51 -7.71
C GLY A 193 21.92 -9.78 -6.39
N ASP A 194 21.44 -11.01 -6.23
CA ASP A 194 20.62 -11.61 -5.15
C ASP A 194 21.17 -11.49 -3.70
N ALA A 195 21.65 -10.31 -3.29
CA ALA A 195 22.32 -10.09 -2.01
C ALA A 195 21.37 -10.12 -0.79
N GLY A 196 20.07 -10.36 -0.99
CA GLY A 196 19.07 -10.42 0.09
C GLY A 196 18.80 -11.82 0.65
N GLN A 197 19.30 -12.88 0.03
CA GLN A 197 18.88 -14.25 0.36
C GLN A 197 19.66 -14.88 1.55
N GLU A 198 20.87 -14.41 1.86
CA GLU A 198 21.72 -15.14 2.84
C GLU A 198 21.53 -14.74 4.31
N GLU A 199 20.89 -13.60 4.61
CA GLU A 199 20.84 -13.08 6.00
C GLU A 199 19.61 -13.52 6.80
N GLN A 200 18.51 -13.94 6.16
CA GLN A 200 17.28 -14.37 6.84
C GLN A 200 17.27 -15.87 7.24
N GLU A 201 18.08 -16.71 6.61
CA GLU A 201 18.16 -18.14 6.96
C GLU A 201 19.01 -18.42 8.21
N ARG A 202 19.83 -17.46 8.66
CA ARG A 202 20.72 -17.63 9.83
C ARG A 202 20.06 -17.38 11.18
N SER A 203 18.82 -16.88 11.24
CA SER A 203 18.09 -16.67 12.51
C SER A 203 17.14 -17.82 12.91
N GLY A 204 17.06 -18.90 12.13
CA GLY A 204 16.27 -20.11 12.42
C GLY A 204 16.99 -21.12 13.32
N GLY A 205 17.53 -20.69 14.46
CA GLY A 205 18.24 -21.56 15.42
C GLY A 205 17.29 -22.33 16.35
N LYS A 206 17.07 -23.61 16.04
CA LYS A 206 16.55 -24.72 16.88
C LYS A 206 16.20 -24.41 18.36
N GLY A 207 14.91 -24.43 18.69
CA GLY A 207 14.44 -24.62 20.06
C GLY A 207 14.70 -26.07 20.55
N PRO A 208 14.89 -26.30 21.86
CA PRO A 208 15.27 -27.61 22.36
C PRO A 208 14.07 -28.57 22.36
N ASP A 209 14.35 -29.75 21.83
CA ASP A 209 13.55 -30.96 21.86
C ASP A 209 13.15 -31.33 23.31
N ARG A 210 11.85 -31.49 23.56
CA ARG A 210 11.32 -31.98 24.85
C ARG A 210 10.63 -33.32 24.62
N THR A 211 11.43 -34.37 24.48
CA THR A 211 10.99 -35.75 24.71
C THR A 211 11.28 -36.19 26.14
N GLY A 212 10.21 -36.60 26.85
CA GLY A 212 10.24 -37.72 27.80
C GLY A 212 10.66 -37.46 29.26
N ARG A 213 9.68 -37.27 30.14
CA ARG A 213 9.33 -38.20 31.24
C ARG A 213 8.11 -37.73 31.99
#